data_AF-D2W0E9-F1
#
_entry.id   AF-D2W0E9-F1
#
_cell.length_a   1.000
_cell.length_b   1.000
_cell.length_c   1.000
_cell.angle_alpha   90.00
_cell.angle_beta   90.00
_cell.angle_gamma   90.00
#
_symmetry.space_group_name_H-M   'P 1'
#
loop_
_entity.id
_entity.type
_entity.pdbx_description
1 polymer ?
#
loop_
_entity_poly.entity_id
_entity_poly.type
_entity_poly.pdbx_seq_one_letter_code
_entity_poly.pdbx_strand_id
1 'polypeptide(L)'
;MEAIGGTKTHISEEINYNVIDVEESYDGVRLGEVITKEFVEDMVERFKNQKKIHIKYAMEILVMASKLLKNEKSLFRINVPEDRHITVCGDTHGQYYDLLKIFELNGRPSKENPFLFNGDFVDRGSFSCEVIFTLLAYKLHDPECMYLTRGNHESRHLNQIYGFEAETVKKYNGEVYELFQEVFNYLPLACVINSKVLVLHGGIGFKEPGVTLQDIENIDRMRDIPEDGLMCDILWSDPQKLNGLGLNKRGVSRVFGPDVTKKFLDDNGLELLIRSHEVKMAGYEVEANNRLITIFSAPNYCDSVGNKGAFIRFNGSDMKPNFTQFTHAPHPPLGPMHYVSSLYNQLM
;
A
#
# COMPACT_ATOMS: atom_id res chain seq x y z
N MET A 1 -31.96 5.82 -19.83
CA MET A 1 -32.40 5.98 -18.44
C MET A 1 -31.25 6.62 -17.70
N GLU A 2 -31.36 7.91 -17.42
CA GLU A 2 -30.38 8.64 -16.63
C GLU A 2 -30.32 8.03 -15.23
N ALA A 3 -29.14 7.57 -14.83
CA ALA A 3 -28.91 7.15 -13.47
C ALA A 3 -29.01 8.38 -12.58
N ILE A 4 -30.00 8.37 -11.70
CA ILE A 4 -30.20 9.37 -10.66
C ILE A 4 -28.93 9.38 -9.80
N GLY A 5 -28.11 10.41 -9.98
CA GLY A 5 -26.90 10.65 -9.19
C GLY A 5 -27.28 11.02 -7.77
N GLY A 6 -27.60 10.01 -6.96
CA GLY A 6 -27.56 10.15 -5.51
C GLY A 6 -26.10 10.30 -5.10
N THR A 7 -25.75 11.42 -4.48
CA THR A 7 -24.53 11.54 -3.68
C THR A 7 -24.54 10.39 -2.69
N LYS A 8 -23.70 9.36 -2.91
CA LYS A 8 -23.41 8.38 -1.86
C LYS A 8 -22.79 9.17 -0.71
N THR A 9 -23.51 9.31 0.40
CA THR A 9 -22.91 9.84 1.62
C THR A 9 -21.75 8.94 2.01
N HIS A 10 -20.63 9.55 2.40
CA HIS A 10 -19.45 8.83 2.84
C HIS A 10 -19.67 8.28 4.25
N ILE A 11 -19.34 7.00 4.50
CA ILE A 11 -19.54 6.39 5.83
C ILE A 11 -18.73 7.13 6.91
N SER A 12 -17.56 7.67 6.54
CA SER A 12 -16.74 8.49 7.43
C SER A 12 -17.40 9.80 7.89
N GLU A 13 -18.45 10.27 7.19
CA GLU A 13 -19.24 11.45 7.54
C GLU A 13 -20.47 11.10 8.40
N GLU A 14 -20.92 9.84 8.40
CA GLU A 14 -22.10 9.37 9.12
C GLU A 14 -21.76 8.66 10.44
N ILE A 15 -20.61 7.98 10.50
CA ILE A 15 -20.27 7.16 11.67
C ILE A 15 -20.00 8.02 12.91
N ASN A 16 -20.68 7.70 14.00
CA ASN A 16 -20.48 8.39 15.28
C ASN A 16 -19.80 7.47 16.29
N TYR A 17 -18.48 7.32 16.19
CA TYR A 17 -17.69 6.54 17.14
C TYR A 17 -17.63 7.16 18.56
N ASN A 18 -18.09 8.40 18.76
CA ASN A 18 -18.08 9.04 20.08
C ASN A 18 -19.05 8.38 21.06
N VAL A 19 -20.09 7.69 20.57
CA VAL A 19 -21.04 6.94 21.41
C VAL A 19 -20.46 5.62 21.94
N ILE A 20 -19.29 5.21 21.42
CA ILE A 20 -18.62 4.00 21.87
C ILE A 20 -17.77 4.35 23.09
N ASP A 21 -18.13 3.78 24.24
CA ASP A 21 -17.33 3.86 25.45
C ASP A 21 -16.15 2.89 25.38
N VAL A 22 -15.00 3.32 25.89
CA VAL A 22 -13.80 2.47 26.00
C VAL A 22 -13.72 1.98 27.43
N GLU A 23 -13.86 0.68 27.64
CA GLU A 23 -13.99 0.09 28.97
C GLU A 23 -12.78 0.40 29.86
N GLU A 24 -12.98 0.46 31.17
CA GLU A 24 -11.89 0.70 32.13
C GLU A 24 -10.80 -0.38 32.06
N SER A 25 -11.18 -1.60 31.67
CA SER A 25 -10.25 -2.72 31.46
C SER A 25 -9.34 -2.57 30.23
N TYR A 26 -9.58 -1.59 29.35
CA TYR A 26 -8.68 -1.33 28.24
C TYR A 26 -7.33 -0.83 28.74
N ASP A 27 -6.32 -1.69 28.60
CA ASP A 27 -4.96 -1.52 29.12
C ASP A 27 -4.01 -0.87 28.09
N GLY A 28 -4.55 -0.17 27.09
CA GLY A 28 -3.77 0.48 26.03
C GLY A 28 -3.77 2.00 26.16
N VAL A 29 -2.86 2.63 25.43
CA VAL A 29 -2.84 4.10 25.33
C VAL A 29 -4.12 4.55 24.65
N ARG A 30 -4.83 5.46 25.30
CA ARG A 30 -6.09 6.00 24.79
C ARG A 30 -5.79 7.08 23.76
N LEU A 31 -6.41 6.99 22.57
CA LEU A 31 -6.30 8.04 21.57
C LEU A 31 -6.99 9.31 22.08
N GLY A 32 -6.27 10.44 22.00
CA GLY A 32 -6.82 11.78 22.21
C GLY A 32 -7.20 12.43 20.87
N GLU A 33 -7.22 13.76 20.82
CA GLU A 33 -7.60 14.50 19.59
C GLU A 33 -6.63 14.31 18.41
N VAL A 34 -5.39 13.90 18.69
CA VAL A 34 -4.34 13.67 17.70
C VAL A 34 -3.64 12.34 17.97
N ILE A 35 -3.12 11.73 16.90
CA ILE A 35 -2.32 10.51 17.00
C ILE A 35 -0.92 10.91 17.47
N THR A 36 -0.59 10.58 18.71
CA THR A 36 0.72 10.84 19.32
C THR A 36 1.69 9.70 19.01
N LYS A 37 3.00 9.98 19.11
CA LYS A 37 4.02 8.95 19.01
C LYS A 37 3.82 7.85 20.05
N GLU A 38 3.45 8.21 21.27
CA GLU A 38 3.17 7.24 22.35
C GLU A 38 2.05 6.26 21.95
N PHE A 39 0.96 6.76 21.36
CA PHE A 39 -0.13 5.92 20.87
C PHE A 39 0.33 4.98 19.75
N VAL A 40 1.09 5.49 18.77
CA VAL A 40 1.61 4.67 17.67
C VAL A 40 2.48 3.54 18.20
N GLU A 41 3.35 3.84 19.16
CA GLU A 41 4.31 2.85 19.69
C GLU A 41 3.66 1.84 20.62
N ASP A 42 2.67 2.24 21.42
CA ASP A 42 1.82 1.30 22.18
C ASP A 42 1.06 0.38 21.23
N MET A 43 0.44 0.93 20.18
CA MET A 43 -0.27 0.14 19.17
C MET A 43 0.65 -0.88 18.48
N VAL A 44 1.86 -0.47 18.10
CA VAL A 44 2.85 -1.36 17.48
C VAL A 44 3.20 -2.53 18.41
N GLU A 45 3.48 -2.24 19.68
CA GLU A 45 3.83 -3.26 20.67
C GLU A 45 2.62 -4.15 21.02
N ARG A 46 1.41 -3.60 21.06
CA ARG A 46 0.17 -4.37 21.25
C ARG A 46 -0.05 -5.39 20.16
N PHE A 47 0.03 -4.96 18.90
CA PHE A 47 -0.14 -5.83 17.75
C PHE A 47 0.93 -6.92 17.71
N LYS A 48 2.18 -6.59 18.08
CA LYS A 48 3.28 -7.57 18.21
C LYS A 48 2.97 -8.64 19.26
N ASN A 49 2.25 -8.26 20.32
CA ASN A 49 1.80 -9.15 21.38
C ASN A 49 0.39 -9.74 21.12
N GLN A 50 -0.09 -9.72 19.87
CA GLN A 50 -1.40 -10.26 19.45
C GLN A 50 -2.61 -9.64 20.18
N LYS A 51 -2.44 -8.43 20.74
CA LYS A 51 -3.56 -7.61 21.25
C LYS A 51 -4.11 -6.75 20.12
N LYS A 52 -5.33 -6.25 20.30
CA LYS A 52 -5.97 -5.30 19.39
C LYS A 52 -5.95 -3.88 19.98
N ILE A 53 -6.15 -2.88 19.12
CA ILE A 53 -6.64 -1.57 19.55
C ILE A 53 -8.16 -1.65 19.74
N HIS A 54 -8.71 -0.75 20.55
CA HIS A 54 -10.15 -0.69 20.77
C HIS A 54 -10.87 -0.28 19.48
N ILE A 55 -12.10 -0.79 19.26
CA ILE A 55 -12.86 -0.51 18.02
C ILE A 55 -13.14 0.98 17.81
N LYS A 56 -13.35 1.74 18.90
CA LYS A 56 -13.44 3.20 18.86
C LYS A 56 -12.23 3.82 18.14
N TYR A 57 -11.02 3.43 18.54
CA TYR A 57 -9.78 3.95 17.99
C TYR A 57 -9.53 3.46 16.57
N ALA A 58 -9.93 2.22 16.25
CA ALA A 58 -9.91 1.73 14.87
C ALA A 58 -10.78 2.60 13.95
N MET A 59 -12.02 2.92 14.35
CA MET A 59 -12.91 3.81 13.59
C MET A 59 -12.36 5.24 13.51
N GLU A 60 -11.86 5.77 14.63
CA GLU A 60 -11.29 7.13 14.70
C GLU A 60 -10.08 7.30 13.77
N ILE A 61 -9.14 6.35 13.77
CA ILE A 61 -8.00 6.33 12.83
C ILE A 61 -8.48 6.37 11.38
N LEU A 62 -9.49 5.57 11.02
CA LEU A 62 -9.99 5.51 9.64
C LEU A 62 -10.72 6.79 9.23
N VAL A 63 -11.50 7.39 10.12
CA VAL A 63 -12.14 8.69 9.84
C VAL A 63 -11.10 9.80 9.68
N MET A 64 -10.05 9.82 10.51
CA MET A 64 -8.93 10.75 10.36
C MET A 64 -8.17 10.51 9.04
N ALA A 65 -7.90 9.25 8.69
CA ALA A 65 -7.25 8.87 7.44
C ALA A 65 -8.07 9.30 6.21
N SER A 66 -9.39 9.08 6.23
CA SER A 66 -10.29 9.54 5.17
C SER A 66 -10.20 11.04 4.95
N LYS A 67 -10.24 11.84 6.03
CA LYS A 67 -10.13 13.30 5.95
C LYS A 67 -8.79 13.75 5.37
N LEU A 68 -7.69 13.09 5.74
CA LEU A 68 -6.36 13.41 5.22
C LEU A 68 -6.25 13.04 3.74
N LEU A 69 -6.50 11.77 3.40
CA LEU A 69 -6.23 11.20 2.09
C LEU A 69 -7.17 11.72 1.00
N LYS A 70 -8.43 12.06 1.34
CA LYS A 70 -9.39 12.67 0.40
C LYS A 70 -8.84 13.97 -0.22
N ASN A 71 -7.97 14.68 0.49
CA ASN A 71 -7.37 15.93 0.03
C ASN A 71 -6.03 15.74 -0.71
N GLU A 72 -5.47 14.53 -0.74
CA GLU A 72 -4.24 14.24 -1.49
C GLU A 72 -4.53 14.13 -3.00
N LYS A 73 -3.50 14.38 -3.82
CA LYS A 73 -3.55 14.20 -5.28
C LYS A 73 -3.42 12.73 -5.64
N SER A 74 -3.97 12.34 -6.79
CA SER A 74 -3.83 10.97 -7.31
C SER A 74 -2.38 10.63 -7.67
N LEU A 75 -1.61 11.66 -8.06
CA LEU A 75 -0.16 11.63 -8.10
C LEU A 75 0.38 12.74 -7.20
N PHE A 76 1.12 12.38 -6.16
CA PHE A 76 1.80 13.35 -5.29
C PHE A 76 3.31 13.40 -5.59
N ARG A 77 3.97 14.42 -5.07
CA ARG A 77 5.40 14.66 -5.29
C ARG A 77 6.12 14.75 -3.96
N ILE A 78 7.26 14.07 -3.86
CA ILE A 78 8.14 14.11 -2.70
C ILE A 78 9.44 14.82 -3.13
N ASN A 79 9.83 15.83 -2.36
CA ASN A 79 11.15 16.44 -2.46
C ASN A 79 12.02 15.98 -1.28
N VAL A 80 13.06 15.21 -1.57
CA VAL A 80 14.06 14.72 -0.64
C VAL A 80 15.28 15.63 -0.73
N PRO A 81 15.58 16.44 0.30
CA PRO A 81 16.76 17.30 0.32
C PRO A 81 18.08 16.52 0.18
N GLU A 82 19.15 17.17 -0.26
CA GLU A 82 20.44 16.53 -0.56
C GLU A 82 21.04 15.76 0.63
N ASP A 83 20.86 16.27 1.84
CA ASP A 83 21.33 15.68 3.10
C ASP A 83 20.35 14.66 3.71
N ARG A 84 19.27 14.33 2.99
CA ARG A 84 18.20 13.44 3.43
C ARG A 84 18.09 12.20 2.55
N HIS A 85 17.24 11.28 2.99
CA HIS A 85 16.93 10.06 2.27
C HIS A 85 15.45 9.72 2.40
N ILE A 86 15.00 8.77 1.59
CA ILE A 86 13.70 8.12 1.72
C ILE A 86 13.85 6.62 1.47
N THR A 87 13.02 5.83 2.14
CA THR A 87 12.95 4.38 1.93
C THR A 87 11.69 4.00 1.18
N VAL A 88 11.82 3.20 0.12
CA VAL A 88 10.70 2.65 -0.65
C VAL A 88 10.58 1.16 -0.40
N CYS A 89 9.40 0.74 0.06
CA CYS A 89 9.00 -0.63 0.27
C CYS A 89 7.95 -1.04 -0.77
N GLY A 90 7.97 -2.31 -1.17
CA GLY A 90 6.91 -2.91 -1.98
C GLY A 90 5.83 -3.54 -1.10
N ASP A 91 5.19 -4.57 -1.64
CA ASP A 91 4.08 -5.30 -1.03
C ASP A 91 4.48 -5.86 0.34
N THR A 92 3.54 -5.82 1.29
CA THR A 92 3.72 -6.40 2.63
C THR A 92 2.68 -7.48 2.96
N HIS A 93 1.51 -7.46 2.32
CA HIS A 93 0.50 -8.52 2.37
C HIS A 93 0.23 -9.10 3.76
N GLY A 94 -0.08 -8.24 4.73
CA GLY A 94 -0.42 -8.65 6.09
C GLY A 94 0.67 -9.41 6.85
N GLN A 95 1.93 -9.35 6.42
CA GLN A 95 3.08 -9.91 7.14
C GLN A 95 3.60 -8.92 8.19
N TYR A 96 2.79 -8.70 9.24
CA TYR A 96 3.07 -7.66 10.25
C TYR A 96 4.44 -7.80 10.94
N TYR A 97 4.89 -9.03 11.22
CA TYR A 97 6.17 -9.26 11.89
C TYR A 97 7.37 -8.94 10.97
N ASP A 98 7.19 -9.08 9.66
CA ASP A 98 8.19 -8.65 8.68
C ASP A 98 8.20 -7.13 8.51
N LEU A 99 7.05 -6.46 8.61
CA LEU A 99 7.00 -5.00 8.71
C LEU A 99 7.82 -4.49 9.90
N LEU A 100 7.68 -5.13 11.07
CA LEU A 100 8.51 -4.80 12.24
C LEU A 100 10.00 -5.07 11.97
N LYS A 101 10.33 -6.12 11.21
CA LYS A 101 11.71 -6.40 10.82
C LYS A 101 12.30 -5.31 9.94
N ILE A 102 11.52 -4.75 9.02
CA ILE A 102 11.93 -3.57 8.22
C ILE A 102 12.28 -2.40 9.15
N PHE A 103 11.43 -2.09 10.14
CA PHE A 103 11.68 -1.01 11.08
C PHE A 103 12.87 -1.27 12.01
N GLU A 104 13.13 -2.53 12.38
CA GLU A 104 14.33 -2.91 13.14
C GLU A 104 15.60 -2.68 12.32
N LEU A 105 15.60 -3.04 11.03
CA LEU A 105 16.75 -2.96 10.14
C LEU A 105 17.04 -1.53 9.66
N ASN A 106 16.01 -0.73 9.42
CA ASN A 106 16.13 0.58 8.76
C ASN A 106 15.74 1.76 9.66
N GLY A 107 15.40 1.49 10.92
CA GLY A 107 14.85 2.46 11.85
C GLY A 107 13.36 2.70 11.66
N ARG A 108 12.70 3.19 12.72
CA ARG A 108 11.27 3.51 12.69
C ARG A 108 10.99 4.73 11.79
N PRO A 109 9.76 4.84 11.24
CA PRO A 109 9.34 6.04 10.52
C PRO A 109 9.43 7.29 11.40
N SER A 110 10.00 8.35 10.84
CA SER A 110 10.03 9.70 11.41
C SER A 110 10.27 10.70 10.29
N LYS A 111 10.10 12.00 10.52
CA LYS A 111 10.49 13.04 9.56
C LYS A 111 11.92 12.89 9.01
N GLU A 112 12.83 12.39 9.85
CA GLU A 112 14.24 12.18 9.52
C GLU A 112 14.49 10.82 8.82
N ASN A 113 13.50 9.94 8.81
CA ASN A 113 13.55 8.61 8.22
C ASN A 113 12.21 8.26 7.54
N PRO A 114 11.86 8.93 6.43
CA PRO A 114 10.58 8.75 5.78
C PRO A 114 10.51 7.44 5.00
N PHE A 115 9.31 6.86 4.96
CA PHE A 115 9.00 5.64 4.19
C PHE A 115 7.90 5.90 3.16
N LEU A 116 8.00 5.24 2.01
CA LEU A 116 6.95 5.07 1.02
C LEU A 116 6.65 3.56 0.91
N PHE A 117 5.43 3.13 1.26
CA PHE A 117 4.97 1.77 1.00
C PHE A 117 4.10 1.75 -0.26
N ASN A 118 4.51 0.93 -1.24
CA ASN A 118 3.97 0.94 -2.59
C ASN A 118 2.87 -0.10 -2.82
N GLY A 119 1.74 0.07 -2.11
CA GLY A 119 0.55 -0.77 -2.23
C GLY A 119 0.67 -2.17 -1.66
N ASP A 120 -0.45 -2.91 -1.70
CA ASP A 120 -0.59 -4.30 -1.28
C ASP A 120 -0.15 -4.51 0.17
N PHE A 121 -0.78 -3.73 1.04
CA PHE A 121 -0.58 -3.78 2.48
C PHE A 121 -1.27 -4.99 3.10
N VAL A 122 -2.42 -5.34 2.55
CA VAL A 122 -3.38 -6.31 3.10
C VAL A 122 -3.52 -7.55 2.23
N ASP A 123 -4.42 -8.44 2.65
CA ASP A 123 -4.71 -9.75 2.06
C ASP A 123 -3.55 -10.73 2.16
N ARG A 124 -3.85 -12.02 1.97
CA ARG A 124 -2.90 -13.15 1.94
C ARG A 124 -2.34 -13.47 3.33
N GLY A 125 -1.58 -12.56 3.93
CA GLY A 125 -1.15 -12.70 5.32
C GLY A 125 -2.30 -12.45 6.30
N SER A 126 -2.19 -13.05 7.48
CA SER A 126 -3.25 -13.06 8.50
C SER A 126 -3.08 -11.98 9.59
N PHE A 127 -2.25 -10.97 9.31
CA PHE A 127 -2.04 -9.80 10.18
C PHE A 127 -2.20 -8.49 9.39
N SER A 128 -3.16 -8.48 8.46
CA SER A 128 -3.41 -7.35 7.56
C SER A 128 -3.91 -6.12 8.30
N CYS A 129 -4.81 -6.28 9.28
CA CYS A 129 -5.28 -5.17 10.11
C CYS A 129 -4.11 -4.49 10.84
N GLU A 130 -3.20 -5.26 11.44
CA GLU A 130 -2.06 -4.75 12.18
C GLU A 130 -1.11 -3.95 11.26
N VAL A 131 -0.86 -4.44 10.04
CA VAL A 131 -0.08 -3.71 9.03
C VAL A 131 -0.73 -2.38 8.69
N ILE A 132 -1.97 -2.38 8.22
CA ILE A 132 -2.59 -1.16 7.68
C ILE A 132 -2.85 -0.12 8.78
N PHE A 133 -3.26 -0.53 9.98
CA PHE A 133 -3.42 0.41 11.11
C PHE A 133 -2.08 1.04 11.49
N THR A 134 -0.98 0.26 11.50
CA THR A 134 0.36 0.77 11.79
C THR A 134 0.78 1.83 10.75
N LEU A 135 0.62 1.53 9.47
CA LEU A 135 0.97 2.46 8.38
C LEU A 135 0.14 3.75 8.45
N LEU A 136 -1.18 3.64 8.65
CA LEU A 136 -2.07 4.80 8.77
C LEU A 136 -1.77 5.63 10.02
N ALA A 137 -1.46 5.00 11.16
CA ALA A 137 -1.15 5.74 12.38
C ALA A 137 0.16 6.52 12.26
N TYR A 138 1.20 5.96 11.63
CA TYR A 138 2.40 6.73 11.30
C TYR A 138 2.09 7.90 10.36
N LYS A 139 1.31 7.67 9.29
CA LYS A 139 0.87 8.72 8.36
C LYS A 139 0.12 9.86 9.05
N LEU A 140 -0.76 9.53 9.98
CA LEU A 140 -1.56 10.51 10.71
C LEU A 140 -0.78 11.21 11.83
N HIS A 141 0.20 10.53 12.42
CA HIS A 141 1.09 11.12 13.41
C HIS A 141 1.98 12.20 12.77
N ASP A 142 2.60 11.85 11.63
CA ASP A 142 3.47 12.75 10.86
C ASP A 142 3.33 12.42 9.36
N PRO A 143 2.57 13.24 8.59
CA PRO A 143 2.35 13.00 7.17
C PRO A 143 3.61 13.03 6.30
N GLU A 144 4.72 13.59 6.80
CA GLU A 144 6.02 13.60 6.11
C GLU A 144 6.88 12.37 6.45
N CYS A 145 6.52 11.57 7.47
CA CYS A 145 7.27 10.35 7.81
C CYS A 145 6.80 9.10 7.05
N MET A 146 5.58 9.12 6.54
CA MET A 146 4.96 7.96 5.90
C MET A 146 4.17 8.40 4.67
N TYR A 147 4.43 7.73 3.55
CA TYR A 147 3.73 7.90 2.29
C TYR A 147 3.19 6.54 1.85
N LEU A 148 2.00 6.54 1.26
CA LEU A 148 1.29 5.33 0.87
C LEU A 148 0.76 5.53 -0.55
N THR A 149 0.98 4.56 -1.43
CA THR A 149 0.27 4.45 -2.70
C THR A 149 -0.63 3.22 -2.68
N ARG A 150 -1.70 3.24 -3.46
CA ARG A 150 -2.67 2.16 -3.58
C ARG A 150 -2.07 1.00 -4.38
N GLY A 151 -2.28 -0.23 -3.91
CA GLY A 151 -2.07 -1.45 -4.67
C GLY A 151 -3.39 -2.03 -5.17
N ASN A 152 -3.34 -3.14 -5.91
CA ASN A 152 -4.57 -3.78 -6.38
C ASN A 152 -5.32 -4.49 -5.24
N HIS A 153 -4.63 -4.90 -4.17
CA HIS A 153 -5.24 -5.49 -2.98
C HIS A 153 -5.94 -4.49 -2.07
N GLU A 154 -5.78 -3.18 -2.26
CA GLU A 154 -6.64 -2.17 -1.64
C GLU A 154 -7.92 -1.98 -2.45
N SER A 155 -8.64 -3.08 -2.71
CA SER A 155 -9.91 -3.12 -3.45
C SER A 155 -10.89 -4.14 -2.86
N ARG A 156 -12.19 -3.83 -2.97
CA ARG A 156 -13.25 -4.64 -2.36
C ARG A 156 -13.23 -6.06 -2.89
N HIS A 157 -13.13 -6.21 -4.22
CA HIS A 157 -13.18 -7.50 -4.87
C HIS A 157 -12.08 -8.45 -4.35
N LEU A 158 -10.86 -7.95 -4.20
CA LEU A 158 -9.75 -8.78 -3.71
C LEU A 158 -9.88 -9.07 -2.21
N ASN A 159 -10.29 -8.09 -1.40
CA ASN A 159 -10.44 -8.28 0.05
C ASN A 159 -11.47 -9.36 0.41
N GLN A 160 -12.52 -9.50 -0.40
CA GLN A 160 -13.55 -10.54 -0.26
C GLN A 160 -13.00 -11.95 -0.52
N ILE A 161 -11.99 -12.07 -1.39
CA ILE A 161 -11.43 -13.35 -1.83
C ILE A 161 -10.19 -13.72 -1.01
N TYR A 162 -9.34 -12.75 -0.70
CA TYR A 162 -7.99 -12.95 -0.18
C TYR A 162 -7.82 -12.63 1.31
N GLY A 163 -8.93 -12.36 2.00
CA GLY A 163 -9.06 -12.54 3.45
C GLY A 163 -9.20 -11.26 4.26
N PHE A 164 -8.88 -10.08 3.72
CA PHE A 164 -8.91 -8.85 4.51
C PHE A 164 -10.31 -8.46 5.01
N GLU A 165 -11.36 -8.69 4.21
CA GLU A 165 -12.75 -8.47 4.66
C GLU A 165 -13.06 -9.34 5.88
N ALA A 166 -12.80 -10.64 5.76
CA ALA A 166 -13.07 -11.61 6.81
C ALA A 166 -12.22 -11.36 8.07
N GLU A 167 -10.95 -10.99 7.90
CA GLU A 167 -10.06 -10.59 9.00
C GLU A 167 -10.63 -9.37 9.75
N THR A 168 -11.01 -8.33 9.01
CA THR A 168 -11.51 -7.07 9.57
C THR A 168 -12.81 -7.29 10.33
N VAL A 169 -13.78 -8.00 9.72
CA VAL A 169 -15.07 -8.31 10.34
C VAL A 169 -14.88 -9.18 11.58
N LYS A 170 -13.93 -10.13 11.56
CA LYS A 170 -13.65 -11.00 12.69
C LYS A 170 -12.98 -10.27 13.86
N LYS A 171 -12.05 -9.35 13.56
CA LYS A 171 -11.32 -8.57 14.58
C LYS A 171 -12.14 -7.40 15.11
N TYR A 172 -12.99 -6.82 14.28
CA TYR A 172 -13.83 -5.66 14.58
C TYR A 172 -15.28 -5.90 14.13
N ASN A 173 -15.74 -5.27 13.05
CA ASN A 173 -17.08 -5.42 12.49
C ASN A 173 -17.13 -4.96 11.02
N GLY A 174 -18.31 -5.04 10.40
CA GLY A 174 -18.53 -4.61 9.01
C GLY A 174 -18.37 -3.10 8.78
N GLU A 175 -18.68 -2.25 9.77
CA GLU A 175 -18.53 -0.80 9.64
C GLU A 175 -17.05 -0.38 9.51
N VAL A 176 -16.17 -1.03 10.28
CA VAL A 176 -14.71 -0.83 10.15
C VAL A 176 -14.23 -1.26 8.77
N TYR A 177 -14.77 -2.35 8.21
CA TYR A 177 -14.43 -2.76 6.85
C TYR A 177 -14.91 -1.74 5.80
N GLU A 178 -16.14 -1.25 5.91
CA GLU A 178 -16.64 -0.22 4.99
C GLU A 178 -15.83 1.08 5.08
N LEU A 179 -15.38 1.47 6.28
CA LEU A 179 -14.44 2.58 6.46
C LEU A 179 -13.09 2.32 5.78
N PHE A 180 -12.54 1.10 5.87
CA PHE A 180 -11.34 0.74 5.12
C PHE A 180 -11.54 0.87 3.61
N GLN A 181 -12.68 0.42 3.08
CA GLN A 181 -12.98 0.55 1.65
C GLN A 181 -13.03 2.02 1.21
N GLU A 182 -13.57 2.90 2.05
CA GLU A 182 -13.52 4.34 1.80
C GLU A 182 -12.08 4.88 1.82
N VAL A 183 -11.29 4.54 2.84
CA VAL A 183 -9.88 4.95 2.96
C VAL A 183 -9.07 4.48 1.76
N PHE A 184 -9.24 3.23 1.32
CA PHE A 184 -8.57 2.65 0.16
C PHE A 184 -8.89 3.39 -1.13
N ASN A 185 -10.14 3.85 -1.29
CA ASN A 185 -10.53 4.68 -2.42
C ASN A 185 -9.86 6.07 -2.43
N TYR A 186 -9.38 6.55 -1.29
CA TYR A 186 -8.64 7.82 -1.22
C TYR A 186 -7.13 7.69 -1.34
N LEU A 187 -6.56 6.49 -1.27
CA LEU A 187 -5.11 6.30 -1.42
C LEU A 187 -4.63 6.82 -2.78
N PRO A 188 -3.57 7.64 -2.85
CA PRO A 188 -2.95 8.05 -4.11
C PRO A 188 -2.50 6.86 -4.95
N LEU A 189 -2.44 7.03 -6.26
CA LEU A 189 -2.09 5.95 -7.21
C LEU A 189 -0.60 5.92 -7.53
N ALA A 190 0.08 7.06 -7.44
CA ALA A 190 1.48 7.19 -7.78
C ALA A 190 2.18 8.32 -7.01
N CYS A 191 3.51 8.27 -7.00
CA CYS A 191 4.37 9.30 -6.44
C CYS A 191 5.54 9.59 -7.37
N VAL A 192 5.98 10.84 -7.45
CA VAL A 192 7.26 11.21 -8.10
C VAL A 192 8.21 11.78 -7.06
N ILE A 193 9.40 11.18 -6.93
CA ILE A 193 10.46 11.59 -6.01
C ILE A 193 11.53 12.40 -6.76
N ASN A 194 11.84 13.60 -6.27
CA ASN A 194 12.83 14.53 -6.84
C ASN A 194 12.67 14.77 -8.34
N SER A 195 11.42 14.72 -8.86
CA SER A 195 11.11 14.83 -10.30
C SER A 195 11.85 13.82 -11.19
N LYS A 196 12.34 12.71 -10.64
CA LYS A 196 13.21 11.74 -11.33
C LYS A 196 12.68 10.31 -11.27
N VAL A 197 12.16 9.91 -10.11
CA VAL A 197 11.76 8.53 -9.84
C VAL A 197 10.24 8.47 -9.72
N LEU A 198 9.57 7.80 -10.65
CA LEU A 198 8.15 7.47 -10.53
C LEU A 198 8.00 6.18 -9.74
N VAL A 199 7.10 6.18 -8.76
CA VAL A 199 6.73 5.01 -7.97
C VAL A 199 5.22 4.79 -8.11
N LEU A 200 4.85 3.58 -8.53
CA LEU A 200 3.46 3.12 -8.63
C LEU A 200 3.40 1.61 -8.44
N HIS A 201 2.25 1.04 -8.06
CA HIS A 201 2.22 -0.36 -7.64
C HIS A 201 2.39 -1.34 -8.82
N GLY A 202 1.49 -1.28 -9.79
CA GLY A 202 1.48 -2.13 -10.98
C GLY A 202 2.48 -1.66 -12.04
N GLY A 203 2.07 -0.81 -12.97
CA GLY A 203 2.98 -0.45 -14.07
C GLY A 203 2.47 0.64 -14.99
N ILE A 204 3.04 0.67 -16.20
CA ILE A 204 2.74 1.64 -17.25
C ILE A 204 2.28 0.95 -18.54
N GLY A 205 1.59 -0.18 -18.41
CA GLY A 205 0.96 -0.92 -19.51
C GLY A 205 -0.25 -0.22 -20.10
N PHE A 206 -0.18 1.10 -20.30
CA PHE A 206 -1.30 1.91 -20.73
C PHE A 206 -1.76 1.51 -22.13
N LYS A 207 -3.07 1.29 -22.26
CA LYS A 207 -3.69 1.06 -23.57
C LYS A 207 -3.55 2.29 -24.48
N GLU A 208 -3.68 3.49 -23.92
CA GLU A 208 -3.58 4.75 -24.65
C GLU A 208 -2.12 5.21 -24.75
N PRO A 209 -1.64 5.61 -25.94
CA PRO A 209 -0.29 6.15 -26.09
C PRO A 209 -0.20 7.59 -25.56
N GLY A 210 1.00 7.99 -25.12
CA GLY A 210 1.28 9.39 -24.76
C GLY A 210 0.72 9.84 -23.41
N VAL A 211 0.37 8.90 -22.53
CA VAL A 211 0.00 9.20 -21.14
C VAL A 211 1.11 9.99 -20.45
N THR A 212 0.72 11.08 -19.81
CA THR A 212 1.59 11.97 -19.05
C THR A 212 1.39 11.84 -17.55
N LEU A 213 2.30 12.38 -16.75
CA LEU A 213 2.12 12.51 -15.30
C LEU A 213 0.87 13.33 -14.93
N GLN A 214 0.48 14.30 -15.77
CA GLN A 214 -0.72 15.11 -15.54
C GLN A 214 -2.00 14.27 -15.70
N ASP A 215 -2.01 13.33 -16.65
CA ASP A 215 -3.13 12.41 -16.84
C ASP A 215 -3.33 11.53 -15.61
N ILE A 216 -2.23 11.03 -15.02
CA ILE A 216 -2.25 10.25 -13.77
C ILE A 216 -2.75 11.11 -12.60
N GLU A 217 -2.27 12.35 -12.49
CA GLU A 217 -2.69 13.28 -11.44
C GLU A 217 -4.19 13.62 -11.50
N ASN A 218 -4.77 13.61 -12.69
CA ASN A 218 -6.17 13.93 -12.96
C ASN A 218 -7.14 12.73 -12.84
N ILE A 219 -6.64 11.52 -12.54
CA ILE A 219 -7.51 10.36 -12.32
C ILE A 219 -8.44 10.62 -11.14
N ASP A 220 -9.75 10.50 -11.35
CA ASP A 220 -10.74 10.40 -10.27
C ASP A 220 -10.64 9.02 -9.61
N ARG A 221 -9.80 8.96 -8.57
CA ARG A 221 -9.47 7.72 -7.87
C ARG A 221 -10.46 7.34 -6.77
N MET A 222 -11.41 8.21 -6.42
CA MET A 222 -12.31 8.09 -5.25
C MET A 222 -13.42 7.04 -5.46
N ARG A 223 -13.02 5.86 -5.93
CA ARG A 223 -13.88 4.77 -6.39
C ARG A 223 -13.10 3.46 -6.33
N ASP A 224 -13.84 2.36 -6.44
CA ASP A 224 -13.24 1.05 -6.65
C ASP A 224 -12.52 0.98 -8.00
N ILE A 225 -11.57 0.06 -8.13
CA ILE A 225 -10.73 -0.09 -9.31
C ILE A 225 -11.62 -0.51 -10.50
N PRO A 226 -11.65 0.26 -11.61
CA PRO A 226 -12.39 -0.13 -12.81
C PRO A 226 -11.75 -1.35 -13.49
N GLU A 227 -12.53 -2.08 -14.30
CA GLU A 227 -12.03 -3.23 -15.07
C GLU A 227 -11.02 -2.83 -16.16
N ASP A 228 -11.05 -1.58 -16.62
CA ASP A 228 -10.13 -1.02 -17.62
C ASP A 228 -9.75 0.45 -17.35
N GLY A 229 -8.88 1.00 -18.21
CA GLY A 229 -8.44 2.39 -18.14
C GLY A 229 -7.19 2.62 -17.27
N LEU A 230 -6.76 3.89 -17.18
CA LEU A 230 -5.48 4.25 -16.56
C LEU A 230 -5.34 3.78 -15.11
N MET A 231 -6.41 3.92 -14.30
CA MET A 231 -6.38 3.46 -12.91
C MET A 231 -6.17 1.94 -12.80
N CYS A 232 -6.81 1.17 -13.68
CA CYS A 232 -6.60 -0.26 -13.77
C CYS A 232 -5.15 -0.57 -14.18
N ASP A 233 -4.64 0.09 -15.22
CA ASP A 233 -3.30 -0.16 -15.74
C ASP A 233 -2.18 0.16 -14.73
N ILE A 234 -2.33 1.25 -13.97
CA ILE A 234 -1.40 1.63 -12.90
C ILE A 234 -1.32 0.55 -11.82
N LEU A 235 -2.42 -0.12 -11.51
CA LEU A 235 -2.51 -1.07 -10.40
C LEU A 235 -2.26 -2.52 -10.82
N TRP A 236 -2.40 -2.86 -12.11
CA TRP A 236 -2.41 -4.25 -12.58
C TRP A 236 -1.42 -4.62 -13.70
N SER A 237 -0.80 -3.65 -14.38
CA SER A 237 0.12 -3.99 -15.48
C SER A 237 1.46 -4.53 -14.97
N ASP A 238 2.09 -5.40 -15.78
CA ASP A 238 3.39 -6.03 -15.46
C ASP A 238 4.43 -5.79 -16.56
N PRO A 239 5.73 -5.71 -16.23
CA PRO A 239 6.78 -5.68 -17.23
C PRO A 239 6.88 -6.99 -18.01
N GLN A 240 7.41 -6.93 -19.24
CA GLN A 240 7.81 -8.09 -20.02
C GLN A 240 9.19 -7.88 -20.67
N LYS A 241 9.84 -8.99 -21.04
CA LYS A 241 11.18 -8.96 -21.67
C LYS A 241 11.17 -8.46 -23.12
N LEU A 242 10.07 -8.69 -23.84
CA LEU A 242 9.94 -8.31 -25.24
C LEU A 242 9.45 -6.87 -25.36
N ASN A 243 9.81 -6.20 -26.45
CA ASN A 243 9.29 -4.87 -26.76
C ASN A 243 7.77 -4.88 -27.01
N GLY A 244 7.14 -3.73 -26.82
CA GLY A 244 5.73 -3.47 -27.08
C GLY A 244 4.81 -3.78 -25.89
N LEU A 245 3.51 -3.76 -26.18
CA LEU A 245 2.44 -4.11 -25.26
C LEU A 245 1.89 -5.51 -25.58
N GLY A 246 1.47 -6.25 -24.56
CA GLY A 246 0.85 -7.57 -24.70
C GLY A 246 -0.33 -7.77 -23.76
N LEU A 247 -1.02 -8.89 -23.91
CA LEU A 247 -2.09 -9.30 -22.98
C LEU A 247 -1.47 -9.75 -21.65
N ASN A 248 -2.01 -9.27 -20.53
CA ASN A 248 -1.55 -9.72 -19.23
C ASN A 248 -2.12 -11.11 -18.89
N LYS A 249 -1.27 -12.00 -18.36
CA LYS A 249 -1.66 -13.33 -17.86
C LYS A 249 -2.62 -13.25 -16.67
N ARG A 250 -2.69 -12.11 -16.00
CA ARG A 250 -3.69 -11.82 -14.94
C ARG A 250 -5.12 -11.71 -15.47
N GLY A 251 -5.31 -11.61 -16.79
CA GLY A 251 -6.62 -11.42 -17.41
C GLY A 251 -7.15 -9.98 -17.33
N VAL A 252 -6.35 -9.06 -16.79
CA VAL A 252 -6.67 -7.64 -16.61
C VAL A 252 -5.45 -6.79 -16.95
N SER A 253 -5.67 -5.59 -17.51
CA SER A 253 -4.61 -4.71 -18.01
C SER A 253 -3.68 -5.39 -19.06
N ARG A 254 -2.43 -4.93 -19.17
CA ARG A 254 -1.45 -5.31 -20.20
C ARG A 254 -0.08 -5.57 -19.59
N VAL A 255 0.74 -6.29 -20.34
CA VAL A 255 2.19 -6.35 -20.10
C VAL A 255 2.89 -5.31 -20.96
N PHE A 256 4.02 -4.76 -20.49
CA PHE A 256 4.76 -3.69 -21.20
C PHE A 256 6.27 -3.93 -21.27
N GLY A 257 6.84 -3.65 -22.44
CA GLY A 257 8.25 -3.87 -22.74
C GLY A 257 9.20 -2.76 -22.29
N PRO A 258 10.52 -2.98 -22.48
CA PRO A 258 11.54 -1.98 -22.14
C PRO A 258 11.50 -0.74 -23.05
N ASP A 259 11.00 -0.86 -24.28
CA ASP A 259 10.75 0.27 -25.19
C ASP A 259 9.61 1.18 -24.69
N VAL A 260 8.52 0.59 -24.18
CA VAL A 260 7.40 1.32 -23.55
C VAL A 260 7.92 2.07 -22.32
N THR A 261 8.70 1.38 -21.48
CA THR A 261 9.34 1.98 -20.30
C THR A 261 10.24 3.16 -20.67
N LYS A 262 11.16 2.94 -21.62
CA LYS A 262 12.07 3.99 -22.08
C LYS A 262 11.30 5.20 -22.59
N LYS A 263 10.31 4.99 -23.46
CA LYS A 263 9.52 6.06 -24.06
C LYS A 263 8.76 6.86 -23.01
N PHE A 264 8.03 6.19 -22.12
CA PHE A 264 7.24 6.88 -21.10
C PHE A 264 8.12 7.74 -20.18
N LEU A 265 9.26 7.20 -19.74
CA LEU A 265 10.17 7.94 -18.88
C LEU A 265 10.81 9.13 -19.61
N ASP A 266 11.22 8.96 -20.86
CA ASP A 266 11.80 10.06 -21.66
C ASP A 266 10.78 11.18 -21.91
N ASP A 267 9.55 10.82 -22.30
CA ASP A 267 8.47 11.79 -22.59
C ASP A 267 8.06 12.59 -21.34
N ASN A 268 8.24 12.02 -20.14
CA ASN A 268 7.89 12.65 -18.86
C ASN A 268 9.10 13.21 -18.09
N GLY A 269 10.31 13.18 -18.67
CA GLY A 269 11.52 13.69 -18.03
C GLY A 269 11.96 12.92 -16.79
N LEU A 270 11.67 11.61 -16.74
CA LEU A 270 11.97 10.71 -15.62
C LEU A 270 13.19 9.82 -15.92
N GLU A 271 13.88 9.41 -14.87
CA GLU A 271 15.05 8.55 -14.95
C GLU A 271 14.68 7.08 -14.72
N LEU A 272 13.76 6.83 -13.77
CA LEU A 272 13.51 5.51 -13.20
C LEU A 272 12.03 5.29 -12.86
N LEU A 273 11.54 4.09 -13.14
CA LEU A 273 10.28 3.55 -12.65
C LEU A 273 10.54 2.52 -11.54
N ILE A 274 9.94 2.72 -10.37
CA ILE A 274 9.83 1.72 -9.31
C ILE A 274 8.41 1.18 -9.29
N ARG A 275 8.30 -0.15 -9.28
CA ARG A 275 7.04 -0.87 -9.14
C ARG A 275 7.14 -2.05 -8.18
N SER A 276 6.02 -2.67 -7.83
CA SER A 276 5.99 -3.80 -6.88
C SER A 276 5.23 -5.02 -7.47
N HIS A 277 4.14 -5.52 -6.86
CA HIS A 277 3.10 -6.40 -7.45
C HIS A 277 3.52 -7.81 -7.94
N GLU A 278 4.82 -8.05 -8.13
CA GLU A 278 5.40 -9.33 -8.52
C GLU A 278 6.44 -9.76 -7.50
N VAL A 279 6.24 -10.96 -6.94
CA VAL A 279 7.23 -11.60 -6.07
C VAL A 279 8.53 -11.82 -6.85
N LYS A 280 9.65 -11.35 -6.30
CA LYS A 280 10.99 -11.62 -6.82
C LYS A 280 11.78 -12.43 -5.80
N MET A 281 12.49 -13.47 -6.23
CA MET A 281 13.24 -14.35 -5.32
C MET A 281 14.28 -13.61 -4.46
N ALA A 282 14.88 -12.55 -5.02
CA ALA A 282 15.83 -11.69 -4.33
C ALA A 282 15.16 -10.52 -3.58
N GLY A 283 13.83 -10.42 -3.59
CA GLY A 283 13.07 -9.27 -3.10
C GLY A 283 13.07 -8.08 -4.07
N TYR A 284 13.88 -8.11 -5.14
CA TYR A 284 13.84 -7.10 -6.19
C TYR A 284 14.33 -7.67 -7.53
N GLU A 285 14.04 -6.96 -8.62
CA GLU A 285 14.59 -7.20 -9.95
C GLU A 285 14.82 -5.86 -10.67
N VAL A 286 15.94 -5.75 -11.40
CA VAL A 286 16.29 -4.56 -12.20
C VAL A 286 16.17 -4.92 -13.67
N GLU A 287 15.31 -4.22 -14.39
CA GLU A 287 14.92 -4.50 -15.77
C GLU A 287 15.04 -3.24 -16.64
N ALA A 288 14.69 -3.37 -17.92
CA ALA A 288 14.62 -2.26 -18.88
C ALA A 288 15.86 -1.34 -18.89
N ASN A 289 17.06 -1.93 -18.91
CA ASN A 289 18.35 -1.22 -18.88
C ASN A 289 18.52 -0.31 -17.65
N ASN A 290 18.20 -0.83 -16.46
CA ASN A 290 18.25 -0.12 -15.17
C ASN A 290 17.23 1.02 -15.03
N ARG A 291 16.18 1.05 -15.85
CA ARG A 291 15.12 2.07 -15.81
C ARG A 291 13.81 1.56 -15.21
N LEU A 292 13.72 0.27 -14.91
CA LEU A 292 12.62 -0.34 -14.19
C LEU A 292 13.17 -1.17 -13.04
N ILE A 293 12.61 -1.00 -11.85
CA ILE A 293 12.90 -1.84 -10.70
C ILE A 293 11.58 -2.35 -10.13
N THR A 294 11.50 -3.67 -9.98
CA THR A 294 10.47 -4.30 -9.16
C THR A 294 11.01 -4.46 -7.75
N ILE A 295 10.29 -3.99 -6.72
CA ILE A 295 10.61 -4.14 -5.31
C ILE A 295 9.50 -4.89 -4.58
N PHE A 296 9.85 -5.84 -3.72
CA PHE A 296 8.89 -6.68 -3.01
C PHE A 296 9.34 -6.90 -1.56
N SER A 297 8.48 -6.55 -0.59
CA SER A 297 8.87 -6.45 0.82
C SER A 297 8.24 -7.52 1.73
N ALA A 298 7.59 -8.54 1.16
CA ALA A 298 7.06 -9.70 1.87
C ALA A 298 8.00 -10.92 1.71
N PRO A 299 8.99 -11.14 2.60
CA PRO A 299 9.87 -12.30 2.53
C PRO A 299 9.11 -13.60 2.81
N ASN A 300 9.56 -14.72 2.24
CA ASN A 300 8.91 -16.03 2.32
C ASN A 300 7.39 -15.93 2.13
N TYR A 301 6.99 -15.24 1.05
CA TYR A 301 5.60 -14.87 0.82
C TYR A 301 4.64 -16.05 1.00
N CYS A 302 3.55 -15.83 1.74
CA CYS A 302 2.58 -16.86 2.08
C CYS A 302 3.22 -18.13 2.71
N ASP A 303 4.22 -17.94 3.56
CA ASP A 303 4.98 -18.98 4.29
C ASP A 303 5.56 -20.12 3.43
N SER A 304 5.63 -19.95 2.10
CA SER A 304 5.88 -21.06 1.18
C SER A 304 6.79 -20.73 0.00
N VAL A 305 6.85 -19.47 -0.44
CA VAL A 305 7.61 -19.12 -1.66
C VAL A 305 9.12 -19.13 -1.44
N GLY A 306 9.61 -18.87 -0.23
CA GLY A 306 11.04 -18.85 0.10
C GLY A 306 11.83 -17.68 -0.51
N ASN A 307 11.16 -16.66 -1.05
CA ASN A 307 11.82 -15.44 -1.53
C ASN A 307 12.39 -14.60 -0.38
N LYS A 308 13.38 -13.76 -0.67
CA LYS A 308 13.76 -12.64 0.21
C LYS A 308 12.76 -11.49 0.07
N GLY A 309 12.71 -10.63 1.08
CA GLY A 309 12.14 -9.30 0.98
C GLY A 309 13.26 -8.29 0.71
N ALA A 310 12.92 -7.13 0.14
CA ALA A 310 13.85 -6.02 0.02
C ALA A 310 13.14 -4.68 0.16
N PHE A 311 13.91 -3.63 0.45
CA PHE A 311 13.52 -2.23 0.34
C PHE A 311 14.65 -1.42 -0.30
N ILE A 312 14.33 -0.24 -0.84
CA ILE A 312 15.28 0.65 -1.52
C ILE A 312 15.43 1.93 -0.72
N ARG A 313 16.68 2.35 -0.49
CA ARG A 313 16.96 3.69 0.06
C ARG A 313 17.53 4.59 -1.01
N PHE A 314 16.91 5.75 -1.18
CA PHE A 314 17.37 6.82 -2.05
C PHE A 314 17.92 7.97 -1.20
N ASN A 315 19.13 8.43 -1.50
CA ASN A 315 19.66 9.67 -0.93
C ASN A 315 19.29 10.83 -1.86
N GLY A 316 18.85 11.96 -1.30
CA GLY A 316 18.42 13.11 -2.11
C GLY A 316 19.52 13.69 -3.00
N SER A 317 20.79 13.53 -2.59
CA SER A 317 21.97 14.01 -3.33
C SER A 317 22.19 13.36 -4.70
N ASP A 318 21.80 12.09 -4.87
CA ASP A 318 22.09 11.34 -6.11
C ASP A 318 20.93 10.49 -6.63
N MET A 319 19.88 10.26 -5.84
CA MET A 319 18.74 9.41 -6.15
C MET A 319 19.13 8.02 -6.67
N LYS A 320 20.30 7.49 -6.25
CA LYS A 320 20.70 6.13 -6.60
C LYS A 320 19.97 5.11 -5.71
N PRO A 321 19.45 4.02 -6.28
CA PRO A 321 18.78 2.98 -5.50
C PRO A 321 19.79 2.15 -4.70
N ASN A 322 19.66 2.15 -3.37
CA ASN A 322 20.45 1.31 -2.47
C ASN A 322 19.55 0.20 -1.89
N PHE A 323 19.72 -1.03 -2.35
CA PHE A 323 18.90 -2.16 -1.93
C PHE A 323 19.38 -2.73 -0.59
N THR A 324 18.42 -3.03 0.29
CA THR A 324 18.65 -3.89 1.45
C THR A 324 17.73 -5.10 1.35
N GLN A 325 18.31 -6.29 1.34
CA GLN A 325 17.57 -7.55 1.34
C GLN A 325 17.46 -8.10 2.76
N PHE A 326 16.35 -8.78 3.05
CA PHE A 326 16.12 -9.42 4.34
C PHE A 326 15.30 -10.71 4.18
N THR A 327 15.35 -11.55 5.20
CA THR A 327 14.58 -12.81 5.30
C THR A 327 13.43 -12.64 6.28
N HIS A 328 12.47 -13.58 6.24
CA HIS A 328 11.29 -13.54 7.09
C HIS A 328 11.64 -13.59 8.59
N ALA A 329 10.82 -12.93 9.38
CA ALA A 329 10.81 -13.00 10.83
C ALA A 329 9.86 -14.11 11.31
N PRO A 330 10.10 -14.72 12.48
CA PRO A 330 9.12 -15.57 13.12
C PRO A 330 7.82 -14.80 13.43
N HIS A 331 6.68 -15.45 13.25
CA HIS A 331 5.36 -14.94 13.61
C HIS A 331 4.56 -16.00 14.39
N PRO A 332 3.48 -15.61 15.11
CA PRO A 332 2.56 -16.56 15.73
C PRO A 332 2.03 -17.59 14.73
N PRO A 333 1.62 -18.79 15.18
CA PRO A 333 1.23 -19.91 14.32
C PRO A 333 -0.17 -19.72 13.70
N LEU A 334 -0.35 -18.61 12.98
CA LEU A 334 -1.51 -18.26 12.20
C LEU A 334 -1.08 -18.23 10.73
N GLY A 335 -1.36 -19.31 10.00
CA GLY A 335 -0.91 -19.44 8.62
C GLY A 335 -1.55 -18.42 7.68
N PRO A 336 -1.07 -18.30 6.44
CA PRO A 336 -1.64 -17.41 5.43
C PRO A 336 -3.07 -17.81 5.11
N MET A 337 -3.86 -16.85 4.64
CA MET A 337 -5.25 -17.04 4.20
C MET A 337 -6.15 -17.62 5.30
N HIS A 338 -5.77 -17.46 6.57
CA HIS A 338 -6.50 -18.06 7.71
C HIS A 338 -7.97 -17.65 7.77
N TYR A 339 -8.25 -16.40 7.41
CA TYR A 339 -9.60 -15.82 7.47
C TYR A 339 -10.44 -16.10 6.22
N VAL A 340 -9.86 -16.66 5.17
CA VAL A 340 -10.59 -16.93 3.93
C VAL A 340 -11.59 -18.06 4.14
N SER A 341 -12.82 -17.85 3.66
CA SER A 341 -13.88 -18.85 3.75
C SER A 341 -13.45 -20.18 3.14
N SER A 342 -13.79 -21.28 3.81
CA SER A 342 -13.48 -22.64 3.38
C SER A 342 -14.00 -22.99 1.98
N LEU A 343 -15.03 -22.27 1.50
CA LEU A 343 -15.57 -22.45 0.14
C LEU A 343 -14.58 -21.99 -0.95
N TYR A 344 -13.79 -20.95 -0.68
CA TYR A 344 -12.77 -20.44 -1.61
C TYR A 344 -11.46 -21.23 -1.55
N ASN A 345 -11.12 -21.78 -0.37
CA ASN A 345 -9.97 -22.68 -0.22
C ASN A 345 -10.10 -24.00 -1.01
N GLN A 346 -11.29 -24.33 -1.51
CA GLN A 346 -11.50 -25.50 -2.40
C GLN A 346 -11.37 -25.17 -3.89
N LEU A 347 -11.32 -23.88 -4.25
CA LEU A 347 -11.31 -23.39 -5.64
C LEU A 347 -9.94 -22.82 -6.09
N MET A 348 -9.00 -22.66 -5.16
CA MET A 348 -7.58 -22.37 -5.41
C MET A 348 -6.75 -23.63 -5.21
#